data_AF-A0A2G2A6V4-F1
#
_entry.id   AF-A0A2G2A6V4-F1
#
_cell.length_a   1.000
_cell.length_b   1.000
_cell.length_c   1.000
_cell.angle_alpha   90.00
_cell.angle_beta   90.00
_cell.angle_gamma   90.00
#
_symmetry.space_group_name_H-M   'P 1'
#
loop_
_entity.id
_entity.type
_entity.pdbx_description
1 polymer ?
#
loop_
_entity_poly.entity_id
_entity_poly.type
_entity_poly.pdbx_seq_one_letter_code
_entity_poly.pdbx_strand_id
1 'polypeptide(L)' 'MPLDRAVLIGTVLRADGPLALIRLANGNVRRLTLGDRMNGGEIVAIDETRVIFARRGESWSLELPGA' A
#
# COMPACT_ATOMS: atom_id res chain seq x y z
N MET A 1 11.20 4.70 11.88
CA MET A 1 11.01 4.86 10.43
C MET A 1 9.52 4.98 10.18
N PRO A 2 8.98 6.19 10.12
CA PRO A 2 7.57 6.38 9.82
C PRO A 2 7.28 6.07 8.34
N LEU A 3 6.01 6.06 7.97
CA LEU A 3 5.54 5.89 6.59
C LEU A 3 5.66 7.16 5.74
N ASP A 4 6.28 8.20 6.29
CA ASP A 4 6.33 9.60 5.89
C ASP A 4 6.87 9.88 4.47
N ARG A 5 7.24 8.85 3.70
CA ARG A 5 7.59 8.99 2.28
C ARG A 5 7.11 7.85 1.38
N ALA A 6 6.35 6.89 1.90
CA ALA A 6 5.71 5.88 1.06
C ALA A 6 4.42 6.48 0.49
N VAL A 7 4.30 6.52 -0.83
CA VAL A 7 3.16 7.11 -1.52
C VAL A 7 2.48 6.04 -2.37
N LEU A 8 1.17 5.87 -2.17
CA LEU A 8 0.37 5.08 -3.09
C LEU A 8 0.27 5.86 -4.41
N ILE A 9 0.71 5.25 -5.51
CA ILE A 9 0.70 5.90 -6.83
C ILE A 9 -0.29 5.25 -7.79
N GLY A 10 -0.84 4.09 -7.44
CA GLY A 10 -1.86 3.42 -8.23
C GLY A 10 -2.31 2.10 -7.60
N THR A 11 -3.47 1.64 -8.03
CA THR A 11 -3.99 0.31 -7.77
C THR A 11 -4.35 -0.33 -9.10
N VAL A 12 -4.26 -1.66 -9.18
CA VAL A 12 -4.59 -2.42 -10.39
C VAL A 12 -5.48 -3.58 -9.99
N LEU A 13 -6.69 -3.61 -10.53
CA LEU A 13 -7.59 -4.76 -10.45
C LEU A 13 -7.15 -5.81 -11.47
N ARG A 14 -6.90 -7.03 -11.02
CA ARG A 14 -6.48 -8.16 -11.86
C ARG A 14 -7.29 -9.40 -11.48
N ALA A 15 -7.36 -10.37 -12.40
CA ALA A 15 -8.11 -11.61 -12.18
C ALA A 15 -7.56 -12.45 -11.02
N ASP A 16 -6.26 -12.34 -10.72
CA ASP A 16 -5.56 -13.02 -9.63
C ASP A 16 -5.56 -12.23 -8.31
N GLY A 17 -6.22 -11.08 -8.27
CA GLY A 17 -6.36 -10.23 -7.10
C GLY A 17 -5.78 -8.81 -7.28
N PRO A 18 -6.17 -7.88 -6.40
CA PRO A 18 -5.77 -6.49 -6.51
C PRO A 18 -4.28 -6.32 -6.21
N LEU A 19 -3.68 -5.31 -6.86
CA LEU A 19 -2.28 -4.95 -6.73
C LEU A 19 -2.15 -3.47 -6.38
N ALA A 20 -1.30 -3.15 -5.41
CA ALA A 20 -0.90 -1.80 -5.08
C ALA A 20 0.47 -1.45 -5.67
N LEU A 21 0.59 -0.24 -6.20
CA LEU A 21 1.85 0.37 -6.60
C LEU A 21 2.24 1.43 -5.58
N ILE A 22 3.33 1.19 -4.86
CA ILE A 22 3.82 2.11 -3.84
C ILE A 22 5.21 2.62 -4.22
N ARG A 23 5.35 3.94 -4.30
CA ARG A 23 6.66 4.59 -4.40
C ARG A 23 7.24 4.72 -2.99
N LEU A 24 8.42 4.15 -2.79
CA LEU A 24 9.18 4.25 -1.55
C LEU A 24 9.95 5.56 -1.47
N ALA A 25 10.43 5.86 -0.26
CA ALA A 25 11.28 7.02 0.05
C ALA A 25 12.52 7.17 -0.85
N ASN A 26 13.06 6.05 -1.33
CA ASN A 26 14.24 6.01 -2.21
C ASN A 26 13.89 6.15 -3.70
N GLY A 27 12.62 6.42 -4.03
CA GLY A 27 12.14 6.57 -5.39
C GLY A 27 11.71 5.26 -6.07
N ASN A 28 12.07 4.09 -5.51
CA ASN A 28 11.72 2.80 -6.09
C ASN A 28 10.22 2.54 -6.00
N VAL A 29 9.68 1.90 -7.04
CA VAL A 29 8.29 1.46 -7.05
C VAL A 29 8.23 -0.02 -6.70
N ARG A 30 7.39 -0.36 -5.73
CA ARG A 30 7.09 -1.75 -5.36
C ARG A 30 5.65 -2.10 -5.72
N ARG A 31 5.50 -3.33 -6.19
CA ARG A 31 4.22 -4.02 -6.40
C ARG A 31 3.91 -4.81 -5.14
N LEU A 32 2.73 -4.63 -4.59
CA LEU A 32 2.31 -5.31 -3.36
C LEU A 32 0.92 -5.90 -3.51
N THR A 33 0.74 -7.10 -2.99
CA THR A 33 -0.55 -7.79 -2.90
C THR A 33 -0.98 -7.97 -1.44
N LEU A 34 -2.16 -8.53 -1.23
CA LEU A 34 -2.61 -8.93 0.11
C LEU A 34 -1.58 -9.86 0.77
N GLY A 35 -1.33 -9.65 2.07
CA GLY A 35 -0.34 -10.40 2.86
C GLY A 35 1.11 -9.91 2.71
N ASP A 36 1.43 -9.05 1.74
CA ASP A 36 2.76 -8.48 1.63
C ASP A 36 3.07 -7.55 2.80
N ARG A 37 4.35 -7.48 3.17
CA ARG A 37 4.81 -6.65 4.28
C ARG A 37 5.58 -5.42 3.81
N MET A 38 5.27 -4.29 4.43
CA MET A 38 5.99 -3.02 4.27
C MET A 38 6.09 -2.30 5.60
N ASN A 39 7.27 -1.79 5.94
CA ASN A 39 7.49 -0.91 7.10
C ASN A 39 6.97 -1.48 8.44
N GLY A 40 6.96 -2.81 8.56
CA GLY A 40 6.46 -3.52 9.75
C GLY A 40 4.93 -3.60 9.85
N GLY A 41 4.21 -3.26 8.77
CA GLY A 41 2.80 -3.57 8.59
C GLY A 41 2.58 -4.57 7.46
N GLU A 42 1.40 -5.17 7.43
CA GLU A 42 0.95 -6.15 6.44
C GLU A 42 -0.23 -5.58 5.66
N ILE A 43 -0.25 -5.76 4.33
CA ILE A 43 -1.36 -5.32 3.49
C ILE A 43 -2.56 -6.22 3.73
N VAL A 44 -3.66 -5.64 4.22
CA VAL A 44 -4.89 -6.37 4.56
C VAL A 44 -6.06 -6.06 3.63
N ALA A 45 -6.01 -4.92 2.93
CA ALA A 45 -6.98 -4.60 1.88
C ALA A 45 -6.36 -3.69 0.82
N ILE A 46 -6.82 -3.85 -0.43
CA ILE A 46 -6.48 -2.99 -1.56
C ILE A 46 -7.80 -2.66 -2.26
N ASP A 47 -8.21 -1.40 -2.17
CA ASP A 47 -9.38 -0.84 -2.86
C ASP A 47 -8.92 -0.07 -4.12
N GLU A 48 -9.84 0.54 -4.85
CA GLU A 48 -9.53 1.31 -6.06
C GLU A 48 -8.66 2.54 -5.78
N THR A 49 -8.89 3.23 -4.65
CA THR A 49 -8.22 4.50 -4.34
C THR A 49 -7.37 4.47 -3.08
N ARG A 50 -7.32 3.34 -2.37
CA ARG A 50 -6.61 3.23 -1.10
C ARG A 50 -6.10 1.83 -0.82
N VAL A 51 -5.13 1.76 0.07
CA VAL A 51 -4.56 0.51 0.59
C VAL A 51 -4.60 0.56 2.12
N ILE A 52 -5.05 -0.52 2.74
CA ILE A 52 -5.07 -0.65 4.20
C ILE A 52 -3.97 -1.62 4.62
N PHE A 53 -3.19 -1.22 5.63
CA PHE A 53 -2.20 -2.07 6.24
C PHE A 53 -2.40 -2.14 7.76
N ALA A 54 -2.27 -3.35 8.30
CA ALA A 54 -2.30 -3.61 9.73
C ALA A 54 -0.89 -3.51 10.30
N ARG A 55 -0.69 -2.67 11.30
CA ARG A 55 0.60 -2.47 11.97
C ARG A 55 0.37 -2.27 13.47
N ARG A 56 1.02 -3.09 14.30
CA ARG A 56 0.96 -2.98 15.77
C ARG A 56 -0.48 -3.01 16.34
N GLY A 57 -1.36 -3.78 15.72
CA GLY A 57 -2.77 -3.88 16.12
C GLY A 57 -3.67 -2.75 15.62
N GLU A 58 -3.12 -1.78 14.89
CA GLU A 58 -3.86 -0.68 14.29
C GLU A 58 -3.96 -0.84 12.77
N SER A 59 -5.05 -0.34 12.19
CA SER A 59 -5.22 -0.25 10.74
C SER A 59 -4.88 1.16 10.28
N TRP A 60 -4.10 1.24 9.21
CA TRP A 60 -3.64 2.49 8.62
C TRP A 60 -3.96 2.48 7.13
N SER A 61 -4.38 3.62 6.60
CA SER A 61 -4.65 3.80 5.16
C SER A 61 -3.55 4.61 4.47
N LEU A 62 -3.23 4.20 3.24
CA LEU A 62 -2.58 5.03 2.25
C LEU A 62 -3.57 5.30 1.13
N GLU A 63 -3.77 6.57 0.79
CA GLU A 63 -4.70 7.00 -0.24
C GLU A 63 -3.94 7.50 -1.48
N LEU A 64 -4.58 7.37 -2.63
CA LEU A 64 -4.07 7.97 -3.85
C LEU A 64 -4.05 9.50 -3.71
N PRO A 65 -2.96 10.17 -4.09
CA PRO A 65 -2.93 11.63 -4.15
C PRO A 65 -4.04 12.15 -5.07
N GLY A 66 -4.90 13.02 -4.54
CA GLY A 66 -5.98 13.66 -5.31
C GLY A 66 -7.21 12.80 -5.56
N ALA A 67 -7.38 11.68 -4.83
CA ALA A 67 -8.64 10.93 -4.77
C ALA A 67 -9.72 11.66 -3.96
#